data_AF-A0A1F4B2W0-F1
#
_entry.id   AF-A0A1F4B2W0-F1
#
_cell.length_a   1.000
_cell.length_b   1.000
_cell.length_c   1.000
_cell.angle_alpha   90.00
_cell.angle_beta   90.00
_cell.angle_gamma   90.00
#
_symmetry.space_group_name_H-M   'P 1'
#
loop_
_entity.id
_entity.type
_entity.pdbx_description
1 polymer ?
#
loop_
_entity_poly.entity_id
_entity_poly.type
_entity_poly.pdbx_seq_one_letter_code
_entity_poly.pdbx_strand_id
1 'polypeptide(L)'
;MLYEAESGDISIAVVGDAMISRRMQAFGEPQFLKLVELVRAADVSIANLEFLFHDYESSWGWSHGTYTRADPRMLDELKWMGFDAVFTANNHAYDFSEGGFLATLKHLEERDIPHAGGGRDIDHARAPAYVDSRRGRVALMSAATTFSEVSRAGPGRADFPGRPGINALRHNSVHYVPREVFEALQKANRELGFEAHAEAIARFGFTGRGKTLDSATALRFMGAELRLDEAFRTETTLNKEDMDGIARWIRGARKQADWLAYGLHAHESGETGDYHGGARTSPPGFMVEFAHWAIDQGCDLFAGHGPHYLRGIEIYKGRPVFYSLGNFIMQNETVPWIPHEAYRNFGLGAEHTPGDYFSDRSDNGTRGFPADPVFWQAVLPVCTYKARVLQEVRLYPVDLGFGRAIPQRGRPMLAEGKVAQAILGWLRELSEPFGTEIAIDGDIGLIRP
;
A
#
# COMPACT_ATOMS: atom_id res chain seq x y z
N MET A 1 -28.30 -27.27 1.91
CA MET A 1 -26.94 -26.81 1.63
C MET A 1 -26.08 -28.05 1.47
N LEU A 2 -25.55 -28.29 0.27
CA LEU A 2 -24.68 -29.45 -0.02
C LEU A 2 -23.20 -29.12 0.27
N TYR A 3 -22.80 -27.86 0.10
CA TYR A 3 -21.44 -27.37 0.36
C TYR A 3 -21.45 -26.24 1.39
N GLU A 4 -20.54 -26.24 2.36
CA GLU A 4 -20.46 -25.18 3.39
C GLU A 4 -20.30 -23.78 2.78
N ALA A 5 -19.60 -23.66 1.65
CA ALA A 5 -19.44 -22.41 0.89
C ALA A 5 -20.77 -21.80 0.40
N GLU A 6 -21.82 -22.60 0.21
CA GLU A 6 -23.15 -22.10 -0.18
C GLU A 6 -23.82 -21.26 0.92
N SER A 7 -23.32 -21.33 2.16
CA SER A 7 -23.83 -20.51 3.27
C SER A 7 -23.64 -19.02 3.04
N GLY A 8 -22.57 -18.63 2.32
CA GLY A 8 -22.15 -17.24 2.27
C GLY A 8 -21.68 -16.71 3.64
N ASP A 9 -21.30 -17.60 4.55
CA ASP A 9 -20.65 -17.26 5.82
C ASP A 9 -19.14 -17.33 5.61
N ILE A 10 -18.40 -16.28 6.03
CA ILE A 10 -16.93 -16.28 6.02
C ILE A 10 -16.40 -15.24 7.03
N SER A 11 -15.22 -15.49 7.57
CA SER A 11 -14.41 -14.50 8.28
C SER A 11 -13.14 -14.18 7.50
N ILE A 12 -12.88 -12.90 7.26
CA ILE A 12 -11.67 -12.43 6.54
C ILE A 12 -10.91 -11.48 7.46
N ALA A 13 -9.67 -11.83 7.77
CA ALA A 13 -8.73 -10.92 8.42
C ALA A 13 -7.83 -10.26 7.35
N VAL A 14 -7.64 -8.96 7.46
CA VAL A 14 -6.74 -8.22 6.56
C VAL A 14 -5.89 -7.30 7.39
N VAL A 15 -4.58 -7.28 7.18
CA VAL A 15 -3.66 -6.45 7.94
C VAL A 15 -2.87 -5.53 7.04
N GLY A 16 -2.29 -4.51 7.68
CA GLY A 16 -1.47 -3.52 7.00
C GLY A 16 -0.09 -4.03 6.57
N ASP A 17 0.86 -3.11 6.54
CA ASP A 17 2.18 -3.34 5.96
C ASP A 17 2.97 -4.37 6.79
N ALA A 18 3.44 -5.42 6.12
CA ALA A 18 4.24 -6.50 6.70
C ALA A 18 5.69 -6.41 6.23
N MET A 19 6.46 -5.55 6.91
CA MET A 19 7.89 -5.35 6.69
C MET A 19 8.70 -6.28 7.60
N ILE A 20 8.65 -7.59 7.34
CA ILE A 20 9.30 -8.61 8.17
C ILE A 20 10.75 -8.87 7.75
N SER A 21 11.68 -8.83 8.70
CA SER A 21 13.10 -9.17 8.47
C SER A 21 13.71 -10.08 9.55
N ARG A 22 12.93 -10.45 10.57
CA ARG A 22 13.33 -11.30 11.69
C ARG A 22 12.32 -12.41 11.94
N ARG A 23 12.81 -13.52 12.49
CA ARG A 23 12.00 -14.69 12.84
C ARG A 23 10.94 -14.34 13.88
N MET A 24 9.71 -14.78 13.66
CA MET A 24 8.58 -14.56 14.55
C MET A 24 8.39 -15.71 15.53
N GLN A 25 8.67 -16.94 15.10
CA GLN A 25 8.62 -18.17 15.91
C GLN A 25 9.55 -18.17 17.13
N ALA A 26 10.54 -17.27 17.18
CA ALA A 26 11.45 -17.15 18.31
C ALA A 26 10.81 -16.52 19.56
N PHE A 27 9.60 -15.97 19.44
CA PHE A 27 8.95 -15.16 20.45
C PHE A 27 7.74 -15.88 21.05
N GLY A 28 7.51 -15.68 22.35
CA GLY A 28 6.56 -16.45 23.16
C GLY A 28 5.66 -15.61 24.05
N GLU A 29 5.65 -14.29 23.86
CA GLU A 29 4.84 -13.37 24.65
C GLU A 29 3.34 -13.67 24.44
N PRO A 30 2.53 -13.76 25.52
CA PRO A 30 1.12 -14.17 25.41
C PRO A 30 0.28 -13.30 24.47
N GLN A 31 0.48 -11.98 24.49
CA GLN A 31 -0.23 -11.04 23.61
C GLN A 31 0.10 -11.27 22.13
N PHE A 32 1.34 -11.64 21.81
CA PHE A 32 1.77 -11.96 20.45
C PHE A 32 1.17 -13.29 19.99
N LEU A 33 1.25 -14.33 20.82
CA LEU A 33 0.69 -15.65 20.47
C LEU A 33 -0.83 -15.59 20.28
N LYS A 34 -1.54 -14.82 21.12
CA LYS A 34 -2.98 -14.58 20.97
C LYS A 34 -3.32 -13.82 19.67
N LEU A 35 -2.48 -12.86 19.27
CA LEU A 35 -2.61 -12.17 17.98
C LEU A 35 -2.46 -13.16 16.81
N VAL A 36 -1.47 -14.06 16.86
CA VAL A 36 -1.28 -15.13 15.87
C VAL A 36 -2.47 -16.09 15.85
N GLU A 37 -3.04 -16.43 17.01
CA GLU A 37 -4.27 -17.25 17.09
C GLU A 37 -5.46 -16.57 16.40
N LEU A 38 -5.63 -15.25 16.53
CA LEU A 38 -6.70 -14.52 15.85
C LEU A 38 -6.53 -14.53 14.33
N VAL A 39 -5.30 -14.36 13.83
CA VAL A 39 -4.99 -14.48 12.39
C VAL A 39 -5.32 -15.89 11.89
N ARG A 40 -4.89 -16.94 12.60
CA ARG A 40 -5.16 -18.33 12.24
C ARG A 40 -6.64 -18.75 12.36
N ALA A 41 -7.42 -18.03 13.16
CA ALA A 41 -8.83 -18.34 13.40
C ALA A 41 -9.77 -17.79 12.32
N ALA A 42 -9.33 -16.80 11.52
CA ALA A 42 -10.08 -16.35 10.36
C ALA A 42 -10.07 -17.43 9.27
N ASP A 43 -11.13 -17.49 8.45
CA ASP A 43 -11.20 -18.46 7.35
C ASP A 43 -10.20 -18.11 6.23
N VAL A 44 -9.90 -16.81 6.06
CA VAL A 44 -8.82 -16.30 5.20
C VAL A 44 -8.15 -15.07 5.85
N SER A 45 -6.82 -15.07 5.85
CA SER A 45 -5.97 -13.99 6.38
C SER A 45 -5.02 -13.41 5.34
N ILE A 46 -4.98 -12.08 5.21
CA ILE A 46 -4.28 -11.36 4.14
C ILE A 46 -3.37 -10.27 4.71
N ALA A 47 -2.16 -10.10 4.16
CA ALA A 47 -1.25 -9.00 4.52
C ALA A 47 -0.72 -8.24 3.29
N ASN A 48 -0.33 -6.97 3.45
CA ASN A 48 0.48 -6.27 2.45
C ASN A 48 1.97 -6.61 2.62
N LEU A 49 2.58 -7.27 1.64
CA LEU A 49 3.97 -7.71 1.68
C LEU A 49 4.90 -6.61 1.14
N GLU A 50 5.28 -5.69 2.03
CA GLU A 50 6.02 -4.48 1.66
C GLU A 50 7.54 -4.62 1.78
N PHE A 51 8.07 -5.79 1.43
CA PHE A 51 9.49 -6.12 1.44
C PHE A 51 9.81 -7.03 0.25
N LEU A 52 11.04 -6.98 -0.25
CA LEU A 52 11.54 -7.97 -1.20
C LEU A 52 12.20 -9.14 -0.46
N PHE A 53 12.06 -10.36 -0.99
CA PHE A 53 12.54 -11.59 -0.38
C PHE A 53 13.49 -12.27 -1.38
N HIS A 54 14.78 -12.05 -1.22
CA HIS A 54 15.82 -12.52 -2.14
C HIS A 54 17.20 -12.52 -1.45
N ASP A 55 18.25 -12.99 -2.12
CA ASP A 55 19.63 -13.07 -1.59
C ASP A 55 20.63 -12.14 -2.29
N TYR A 56 20.21 -10.89 -2.52
CA TYR A 56 21.03 -9.85 -3.18
C TYR A 56 21.60 -10.27 -4.55
N GLU A 57 20.96 -11.22 -5.23
CA GLU A 57 21.40 -11.70 -6.54
C GLU A 57 21.21 -10.67 -7.67
N SER A 58 20.53 -9.55 -7.40
CA SER A 58 20.19 -8.50 -8.35
C SER A 58 20.68 -7.13 -7.90
N SER A 59 20.93 -6.25 -8.87
CA SER A 59 21.31 -4.86 -8.60
C SER A 59 20.21 -4.12 -7.82
N TRP A 60 20.62 -3.25 -6.92
CA TRP A 60 19.70 -2.32 -6.26
C TRP A 60 19.19 -1.28 -7.27
N GLY A 61 17.91 -0.91 -7.15
CA GLY A 61 17.29 0.19 -7.88
C GLY A 61 17.29 1.47 -7.03
N TRP A 62 16.82 2.60 -7.56
CA TRP A 62 16.71 3.79 -6.72
C TRP A 62 15.55 3.65 -5.73
N SER A 63 15.86 3.66 -4.43
CA SER A 63 14.85 3.68 -3.36
C SER A 63 14.75 5.07 -2.74
N HIS A 64 13.51 5.54 -2.53
CA HIS A 64 13.23 6.83 -1.87
C HIS A 64 13.19 6.72 -0.33
N GLY A 65 13.36 5.52 0.21
CA GLY A 65 13.24 5.23 1.64
C GLY A 65 14.27 4.20 2.10
N THR A 66 13.81 3.19 2.84
CA THR A 66 14.66 2.04 3.16
C THR A 66 14.76 1.13 1.95
N TYR A 67 15.97 0.65 1.63
CA TYR A 67 16.11 -0.51 0.75
C TYR A 67 15.55 -1.74 1.45
N THR A 68 14.35 -2.16 1.06
CA THR A 68 13.66 -3.26 1.73
C THR A 68 14.10 -4.59 1.16
N ARG A 69 14.64 -5.43 2.05
CA ARG A 69 15.02 -6.81 1.75
C ARG A 69 14.93 -7.67 3.00
N ALA A 70 14.38 -8.86 2.85
CA ALA A 70 14.46 -9.94 3.81
C ALA A 70 15.02 -11.23 3.19
N ASP A 71 15.49 -12.10 4.08
CA ASP A 71 15.80 -13.49 3.72
C ASP A 71 14.51 -14.20 3.28
N PRO A 72 14.51 -15.00 2.19
CA PRO A 72 13.32 -15.71 1.72
C PRO A 72 12.62 -16.58 2.78
N ARG A 73 13.36 -17.05 3.80
CA ARG A 73 12.78 -17.82 4.92
C ARG A 73 11.83 -17.01 5.79
N MET A 74 11.84 -15.69 5.71
CA MET A 74 10.88 -14.84 6.43
C MET A 74 9.45 -15.00 5.88
N LEU A 75 9.28 -15.49 4.65
CA LEU A 75 7.96 -15.90 4.14
C LEU A 75 7.38 -17.09 4.94
N ASP A 76 8.24 -17.99 5.43
CA ASP A 76 7.82 -19.14 6.25
C ASP A 76 7.28 -18.67 7.61
N GLU A 77 7.75 -17.52 8.11
CA GLU A 77 7.26 -16.89 9.34
C GLU A 77 5.86 -16.31 9.15
N LEU A 78 5.57 -15.67 8.01
CA LEU A 78 4.22 -15.19 7.67
C LEU A 78 3.24 -16.36 7.52
N LYS A 79 3.67 -17.43 6.83
CA LYS A 79 2.89 -18.66 6.70
C LYS A 79 2.64 -19.30 8.07
N TRP A 80 3.66 -19.35 8.93
CA TRP A 80 3.48 -19.82 10.30
C TRP A 80 2.48 -18.96 11.08
N MET A 81 2.52 -17.63 10.95
CA MET A 81 1.56 -16.73 11.60
C MET A 81 0.12 -16.96 11.14
N GLY A 82 -0.10 -17.63 10.01
CA GLY A 82 -1.42 -17.98 9.49
C GLY A 82 -1.92 -17.08 8.37
N PHE A 83 -1.03 -16.35 7.67
CA PHE A 83 -1.42 -15.62 6.47
C PHE A 83 -1.56 -16.57 5.28
N ASP A 84 -2.73 -16.57 4.65
CA ASP A 84 -3.05 -17.42 3.52
C ASP A 84 -2.64 -16.80 2.19
N ALA A 85 -2.55 -15.46 2.12
CA ALA A 85 -2.17 -14.75 0.91
C ALA A 85 -1.63 -13.34 1.20
N VAL A 86 -0.99 -12.75 0.18
CA VAL A 86 -0.37 -11.43 0.30
C VAL A 86 -0.64 -10.51 -0.90
N PHE A 87 -0.65 -9.20 -0.64
CA PHE A 87 -0.54 -8.19 -1.69
C PHE A 87 0.93 -7.85 -1.96
N THR A 88 1.28 -7.61 -3.21
CA THR A 88 2.67 -7.34 -3.67
C THR A 88 2.80 -6.05 -4.48
N ALA A 89 1.69 -5.39 -4.83
CA ALA A 89 1.72 -4.07 -5.43
C ALA A 89 2.05 -3.02 -4.36
N ASN A 90 3.29 -2.54 -4.34
CA ASN A 90 3.72 -1.43 -3.49
C ASN A 90 4.94 -0.72 -4.10
N ASN A 91 5.31 0.41 -3.49
CA ASN A 91 6.45 1.24 -3.88
C ASN A 91 7.80 0.50 -3.76
N HIS A 92 7.92 -0.44 -2.82
CA HIS A 92 9.13 -1.18 -2.50
C HIS A 92 9.41 -2.38 -3.42
N ALA A 93 8.48 -2.72 -4.30
CA ALA A 93 8.57 -3.85 -5.22
C ALA A 93 9.82 -3.84 -6.12
N TYR A 94 10.50 -2.70 -6.31
CA TYR A 94 11.65 -2.56 -7.21
C TYR A 94 12.93 -2.02 -6.53
N ASP A 95 13.00 -2.05 -5.20
CA ASP A 95 14.20 -1.64 -4.47
C ASP A 95 15.46 -2.42 -4.91
N PHE A 96 15.28 -3.67 -5.40
CA PHE A 96 16.34 -4.51 -5.97
C PHE A 96 16.09 -4.86 -7.44
N SER A 97 15.60 -3.86 -8.18
CA SER A 97 15.30 -3.93 -9.62
C SER A 97 14.29 -5.05 -9.97
N GLU A 98 14.13 -5.32 -11.27
CA GLU A 98 13.27 -6.41 -11.77
C GLU A 98 13.66 -7.78 -11.19
N GLY A 99 14.96 -8.03 -10.99
CA GLY A 99 15.42 -9.33 -10.51
C GLY A 99 15.05 -9.61 -9.06
N GLY A 100 15.18 -8.64 -8.15
CA GLY A 100 14.72 -8.78 -6.75
C GLY A 100 13.20 -8.94 -6.64
N PHE A 101 12.45 -8.24 -7.51
CA PHE A 101 11.01 -8.41 -7.64
C PHE A 101 10.64 -9.84 -8.07
N LEU A 102 11.20 -10.32 -9.18
CA LEU A 102 10.90 -11.65 -9.72
C LEU A 102 11.35 -12.77 -8.78
N ALA A 103 12.48 -12.61 -8.07
CA ALA A 103 12.92 -13.53 -7.03
C ALA A 103 11.91 -13.63 -5.89
N THR A 104 11.33 -12.49 -5.48
CA THR A 104 10.28 -12.45 -4.46
C THR A 104 9.04 -13.22 -4.92
N LEU A 105 8.55 -12.97 -6.14
CA LEU A 105 7.40 -13.71 -6.69
C LEU A 105 7.68 -15.21 -6.75
N LYS A 106 8.86 -15.60 -7.22
CA LYS A 106 9.30 -17.01 -7.27
C LYS A 106 9.29 -17.65 -5.88
N HIS A 107 9.80 -16.97 -4.85
CA HIS A 107 9.86 -17.51 -3.50
C HIS A 107 8.49 -17.61 -2.82
N LEU A 108 7.51 -16.79 -3.23
CA LEU A 108 6.11 -16.94 -2.86
C LEU A 108 5.49 -18.18 -3.53
N GLU A 109 5.73 -18.38 -4.83
CA GLU A 109 5.28 -19.56 -5.58
C GLU A 109 5.84 -20.86 -4.98
N GLU A 110 7.14 -20.91 -4.69
CA GLU A 110 7.82 -22.08 -4.08
C GLU A 110 7.26 -22.47 -2.69
N ARG A 111 6.54 -21.56 -2.03
CA ARG A 111 5.96 -21.77 -0.69
C ARG A 111 4.46 -21.91 -0.70
N ASP A 112 3.84 -21.96 -1.89
CA ASP A 112 2.39 -21.94 -2.05
C ASP A 112 1.75 -20.79 -1.28
N ILE A 113 2.29 -19.57 -1.43
CA ILE A 113 1.70 -18.35 -0.89
C ILE A 113 1.05 -17.59 -2.07
N PRO A 114 -0.28 -17.69 -2.25
CA PRO A 114 -1.02 -16.89 -3.21
C PRO A 114 -0.72 -15.40 -3.03
N HIS A 115 -0.45 -14.72 -4.15
CA HIS A 115 -0.07 -13.31 -4.13
C HIS A 115 -0.64 -12.55 -5.31
N ALA A 116 -1.05 -11.30 -5.08
CA ALA A 116 -1.67 -10.47 -6.11
C ALA A 116 -1.04 -9.08 -6.17
N GLY A 117 -1.19 -8.42 -7.33
CA GLY A 117 -0.70 -7.06 -7.58
C GLY A 117 0.68 -6.98 -8.23
N GLY A 118 1.35 -8.10 -8.44
CA GLY A 118 2.66 -8.20 -9.07
C GLY A 118 2.69 -9.32 -10.10
N GLY A 119 3.44 -9.15 -11.19
CA GLY A 119 3.48 -10.17 -12.24
C GLY A 119 4.58 -9.95 -13.28
N ARG A 120 4.66 -10.89 -14.23
CA ARG A 120 5.63 -10.86 -15.34
C ARG A 120 5.26 -9.88 -16.46
N ASP A 121 4.03 -9.38 -16.43
CA ASP A 121 3.46 -8.37 -17.31
C ASP A 121 2.21 -7.78 -16.63
N ILE A 122 1.57 -6.81 -17.29
CA ILE A 122 0.41 -6.12 -16.73
C ILE A 122 -0.83 -7.01 -16.54
N ASP A 123 -0.98 -8.07 -17.35
CA ASP A 123 -2.12 -8.98 -17.24
C ASP A 123 -1.94 -9.90 -16.03
N HIS A 124 -0.74 -10.46 -15.84
CA HIS A 124 -0.39 -11.19 -14.62
C HIS A 124 -0.48 -10.31 -13.36
N ALA A 125 -0.01 -9.07 -13.42
CA ALA A 125 -0.05 -8.18 -12.26
C ALA A 125 -1.49 -7.80 -11.84
N ARG A 126 -2.42 -7.74 -12.78
CA ARG A 126 -3.85 -7.50 -12.53
C ARG A 126 -4.65 -8.76 -12.20
N ALA A 127 -4.10 -9.94 -12.49
CA ALA A 127 -4.79 -11.19 -12.29
C ALA A 127 -5.07 -11.45 -10.79
N PRO A 128 -6.21 -12.09 -10.47
CA PRO A 128 -6.47 -12.50 -9.11
C PRO A 128 -5.56 -13.66 -8.70
N ALA A 129 -5.11 -13.64 -7.45
CA ALA A 129 -4.73 -14.86 -6.75
C ALA A 129 -5.96 -15.46 -6.06
N TYR A 130 -5.97 -16.77 -5.86
CA TYR A 130 -7.08 -17.46 -5.22
C TYR A 130 -6.64 -18.19 -3.96
N VAL A 131 -7.45 -18.07 -2.92
CA VAL A 131 -7.35 -18.86 -1.68
C VAL A 131 -8.62 -19.70 -1.57
N ASP A 132 -8.45 -21.00 -1.39
CA ASP A 132 -9.55 -21.93 -1.13
C ASP A 132 -9.70 -22.15 0.37
N SER A 133 -10.83 -21.72 0.93
CA SER A 133 -11.21 -22.00 2.33
C SER A 133 -12.40 -22.97 2.38
N ARG A 134 -12.69 -23.52 3.57
CA ARG A 134 -13.92 -24.30 3.79
C ARG A 134 -15.20 -23.48 3.52
N ARG A 135 -15.11 -22.16 3.66
CA ARG A 135 -16.20 -21.18 3.51
C ARG A 135 -16.33 -20.59 2.11
N GLY A 136 -15.54 -21.09 1.16
CA GLY A 136 -15.56 -20.66 -0.23
C GLY A 136 -14.23 -20.11 -0.70
N ARG A 137 -14.18 -19.81 -1.99
CA ARG A 137 -12.98 -19.30 -2.66
C ARG A 137 -12.90 -17.78 -2.58
N VAL A 138 -11.77 -17.26 -2.14
CA VAL A 138 -11.49 -15.82 -2.07
C VAL A 138 -10.52 -15.45 -3.18
N ALA A 139 -10.87 -14.45 -4.00
CA ALA A 139 -10.00 -13.83 -4.98
C ALA A 139 -9.35 -12.57 -4.38
N LEU A 140 -8.05 -12.44 -4.56
CA LEU A 140 -7.26 -11.30 -4.12
C LEU A 140 -6.72 -10.56 -5.35
N MET A 141 -6.86 -9.25 -5.38
CA MET A 141 -6.25 -8.37 -6.37
C MET A 141 -5.66 -7.16 -5.65
N SER A 142 -4.63 -6.53 -6.19
CA SER A 142 -4.17 -5.25 -5.66
C SER A 142 -3.51 -4.36 -6.71
N ALA A 143 -3.36 -3.09 -6.35
CA ALA A 143 -2.64 -2.10 -7.13
C ALA A 143 -1.85 -1.15 -6.21
N ALA A 144 -0.98 -0.33 -6.80
CA ALA A 144 -0.34 0.79 -6.10
C ALA A 144 -0.43 2.08 -6.90
N THR A 145 -0.58 3.21 -6.21
CA THR A 145 -0.56 4.56 -6.79
C THR A 145 0.79 5.24 -6.59
N THR A 146 1.47 4.90 -5.49
CA THR A 146 2.84 5.30 -5.22
C THR A 146 3.81 4.25 -5.76
N PHE A 147 4.55 4.60 -6.80
CA PHE A 147 5.51 3.70 -7.45
C PHE A 147 6.53 4.46 -8.31
N SER A 148 7.56 3.75 -8.80
CA SER A 148 8.48 4.29 -9.80
C SER A 148 8.10 3.82 -11.20
N GLU A 149 8.31 4.63 -12.25
CA GLU A 149 7.92 4.23 -13.62
C GLU A 149 8.58 2.92 -14.11
N VAL A 150 9.72 2.54 -13.54
CA VAL A 150 10.39 1.26 -13.84
C VAL A 150 9.74 0.07 -13.15
N SER A 151 9.03 0.27 -12.03
CA SER A 151 8.36 -0.80 -11.30
C SER A 151 6.99 -1.17 -11.86
N ARG A 152 6.40 -0.32 -12.70
CA ARG A 152 5.07 -0.54 -13.28
C ARG A 152 5.10 -1.70 -14.29
N ALA A 153 4.22 -2.67 -14.15
CA ALA A 153 4.06 -3.72 -15.15
C ALA A 153 3.59 -3.13 -16.50
N GLY A 154 4.07 -3.69 -17.60
CA GLY A 154 3.77 -3.23 -18.96
C GLY A 154 3.23 -4.35 -19.84
N PRO A 155 2.33 -4.05 -20.78
CA PRO A 155 1.89 -5.05 -21.76
C PRO A 155 3.04 -5.43 -22.69
N GLY A 156 3.03 -6.68 -23.14
CA GLY A 156 3.82 -7.11 -24.30
C GLY A 156 3.11 -6.79 -25.61
N ARG A 157 3.83 -7.00 -26.69
CA ARG A 157 3.30 -7.12 -28.05
C ARG A 157 3.65 -8.50 -28.60
N ALA A 158 3.04 -8.87 -29.74
CA ALA A 158 3.39 -10.11 -30.43
C ALA A 158 4.90 -10.23 -30.74
N ASP A 159 5.58 -9.09 -30.89
CA ASP A 159 6.98 -8.94 -31.24
C ASP A 159 7.87 -8.39 -30.11
N PHE A 160 7.33 -8.17 -28.90
CA PHE A 160 8.09 -7.60 -27.79
C PHE A 160 7.56 -8.09 -26.43
N PRO A 161 8.40 -8.58 -25.51
CA PRO A 161 7.92 -9.12 -24.25
C PRO A 161 7.23 -8.04 -23.40
N GLY A 162 6.31 -8.48 -22.52
CA GLY A 162 5.79 -7.63 -21.47
C GLY A 162 6.88 -7.24 -20.47
N ARG A 163 6.63 -6.18 -19.71
CA ARG A 163 7.53 -5.74 -18.65
C ARG A 163 7.00 -6.26 -17.31
N PRO A 164 7.77 -7.05 -16.56
CA PRO A 164 7.46 -7.39 -15.19
C PRO A 164 7.23 -6.14 -14.34
N GLY A 165 6.45 -6.29 -13.29
CA GLY A 165 6.21 -5.20 -12.36
C GLY A 165 4.93 -5.33 -11.57
N ILE A 166 4.56 -4.23 -10.94
CA ILE A 166 3.33 -4.10 -10.18
C ILE A 166 2.16 -3.61 -11.04
N ASN A 167 0.95 -3.92 -10.61
CA ASN A 167 -0.27 -3.31 -11.13
C ASN A 167 -0.35 -1.87 -10.64
N ALA A 168 0.10 -0.93 -11.47
CA ALA A 168 -0.01 0.49 -11.17
C ALA A 168 -1.43 0.99 -11.43
N LEU A 169 -1.96 1.75 -10.48
CA LEU A 169 -3.13 2.60 -10.67
C LEU A 169 -2.64 4.04 -10.80
N ARG A 170 -2.48 4.50 -12.03
CA ARG A 170 -2.07 5.89 -12.27
C ARG A 170 -3.21 6.83 -11.94
N HIS A 171 -2.87 7.99 -11.39
CA HIS A 171 -3.76 9.15 -11.31
C HIS A 171 -3.05 10.36 -11.90
N ASN A 172 -3.83 11.33 -12.38
CA ASN A 172 -3.31 12.61 -12.85
C ASN A 172 -3.74 13.70 -11.88
N SER A 173 -2.84 14.62 -11.58
CA SER A 173 -3.14 15.85 -10.83
C SER A 173 -3.12 17.04 -11.78
N VAL A 174 -4.20 17.84 -11.74
CA VAL A 174 -4.27 19.15 -12.38
C VAL A 174 -4.36 20.20 -11.29
N HIS A 175 -3.43 21.15 -11.31
CA HIS A 175 -3.37 22.23 -10.34
C HIS A 175 -3.96 23.49 -10.96
N TYR A 176 -4.95 24.06 -10.31
CA TYR A 176 -5.61 25.27 -10.74
C TYR A 176 -5.06 26.44 -9.93
N VAL A 177 -4.73 27.53 -10.62
CA VAL A 177 -4.09 28.70 -10.02
C VAL A 177 -4.73 30.00 -10.52
N PRO A 178 -4.82 31.05 -9.66
CA PRO A 178 -5.26 32.38 -10.06
C PRO A 178 -4.39 32.97 -11.18
N ARG A 179 -4.97 33.89 -11.96
CA ARG A 179 -4.32 34.54 -13.11
C ARG A 179 -2.92 35.08 -12.83
N GLU A 180 -2.76 35.82 -11.74
CA GLU A 180 -1.47 36.41 -11.36
C GLU A 180 -0.38 35.34 -11.23
N VAL A 181 -0.71 34.22 -10.59
CA VAL A 181 0.21 33.10 -10.37
C VAL A 181 0.47 32.36 -11.67
N PHE A 182 -0.56 32.14 -12.49
CA PHE A 182 -0.41 31.54 -13.81
C PHE A 182 0.57 32.34 -14.68
N GLU A 183 0.39 33.65 -14.77
CA GLU A 183 1.25 34.54 -15.55
C GLU A 183 2.69 34.57 -15.01
N ALA A 184 2.86 34.57 -13.68
CA ALA A 184 4.17 34.50 -13.05
C ALA A 184 4.89 33.18 -13.34
N LEU A 185 4.19 32.04 -13.24
CA LEU A 185 4.73 30.72 -13.57
C LEU A 185 5.04 30.59 -15.06
N GLN A 186 4.19 31.14 -15.93
CA GLN A 186 4.43 31.17 -17.37
C GLN A 186 5.67 32.00 -17.72
N LYS A 187 5.85 33.16 -17.06
CA LYS A 187 7.08 33.94 -17.19
C LYS A 187 8.29 33.14 -16.71
N ALA A 188 8.23 32.52 -15.53
CA ALA A 188 9.32 31.68 -15.02
C ALA A 188 9.66 30.53 -15.98
N ASN A 189 8.64 29.87 -16.56
CA ASN A 189 8.80 28.79 -17.53
C ASN A 189 9.61 29.22 -18.77
N ARG A 190 9.40 30.46 -19.22
CA ARG A 190 10.17 31.08 -20.32
C ARG A 190 11.57 31.48 -19.89
N GLU A 191 11.68 32.30 -18.85
CA GLU A 191 12.95 32.94 -18.43
C GLU A 191 13.96 31.92 -17.90
N LEU A 192 13.50 30.82 -17.30
CA LEU A 192 14.34 29.71 -16.86
C LEU A 192 14.64 28.68 -17.97
N GLY A 193 14.05 28.86 -19.16
CA GLY A 193 14.31 28.03 -20.33
C GLY A 193 13.62 26.66 -20.35
N PHE A 194 12.70 26.39 -19.41
CA PHE A 194 11.94 25.13 -19.38
C PHE A 194 11.07 24.94 -20.63
N GLU A 195 10.45 26.01 -21.12
CA GLU A 195 9.66 25.99 -22.37
C GLU A 195 10.54 25.66 -23.58
N ALA A 196 11.67 26.36 -23.72
CA ALA A 196 12.61 26.13 -24.80
C ALA A 196 13.20 24.71 -24.77
N HIS A 197 13.45 24.17 -23.58
CA HIS A 197 13.89 22.79 -23.40
C HIS A 197 12.82 21.78 -23.84
N ALA A 198 11.56 21.99 -23.43
CA ALA A 198 10.44 21.14 -23.84
C ALA A 198 10.23 21.17 -25.36
N GLU A 199 10.31 22.36 -25.98
CA GLU A 199 10.28 22.50 -27.43
C GLU A 199 11.44 21.77 -28.11
N ALA A 200 12.65 21.86 -27.56
CA ALA A 200 13.81 21.16 -28.10
C ALA A 200 13.62 19.63 -28.05
N ILE A 201 13.19 19.07 -26.91
CA ILE A 201 12.87 17.64 -26.77
C ILE A 201 11.81 17.24 -27.81
N ALA A 202 10.79 18.06 -28.03
CA ALA A 202 9.76 17.81 -29.02
C ALA A 202 10.31 17.85 -30.47
N ARG A 203 11.17 18.82 -30.80
CA ARG A 203 11.85 18.91 -32.10
C ARG A 203 12.76 17.73 -32.38
N PHE A 204 13.42 17.18 -31.35
CA PHE A 204 14.20 15.95 -31.45
C PHE A 204 13.33 14.68 -31.53
N GLY A 205 12.01 14.79 -31.36
CA GLY A 205 11.07 13.67 -31.48
C GLY A 205 11.01 12.77 -30.25
N PHE A 206 11.50 13.21 -29.09
CA PHE A 206 11.43 12.43 -27.85
C PHE A 206 10.10 12.61 -27.09
N THR A 207 9.18 13.44 -27.59
CA THR A 207 7.81 13.55 -27.08
C THR A 207 6.83 12.82 -28.00
N GLY A 208 5.87 12.10 -27.42
CA GLY A 208 4.74 11.54 -28.17
C GLY A 208 3.80 12.63 -28.73
N ARG A 209 2.80 12.21 -29.51
CA ARG A 209 1.71 13.08 -30.01
C ARG A 209 0.69 13.40 -28.90
N GLY A 210 1.17 13.93 -27.77
CA GLY A 210 0.32 14.34 -26.66
C GLY A 210 -0.63 15.48 -27.05
N LYS A 211 -1.68 15.70 -26.24
CA LYS A 211 -2.55 16.86 -26.41
C LYS A 211 -1.74 18.14 -26.20
N THR A 212 -1.70 18.99 -27.22
CA THR A 212 -1.20 20.36 -27.07
C THR A 212 -2.12 21.10 -26.09
N LEU A 213 -1.54 21.67 -25.05
CA LEU A 213 -2.27 22.53 -24.11
C LEU A 213 -2.48 23.89 -24.76
N ASP A 214 -3.62 24.52 -24.50
CA ASP A 214 -3.83 25.91 -24.83
C ASP A 214 -2.98 26.78 -23.88
N SER A 215 -1.91 27.37 -24.41
CA SER A 215 -0.96 28.15 -23.60
C SER A 215 -1.57 29.40 -22.96
N ALA A 216 -2.75 29.83 -23.40
CA ALA A 216 -3.49 30.93 -22.78
C ALA A 216 -4.14 30.54 -21.45
N THR A 217 -4.41 29.25 -21.24
CA THR A 217 -5.21 28.75 -20.10
C THR A 217 -4.57 27.58 -19.36
N ALA A 218 -3.52 26.98 -19.91
CA ALA A 218 -2.81 25.85 -19.33
C ALA A 218 -1.31 25.87 -19.66
N LEU A 219 -0.48 25.38 -18.74
CA LEU A 219 0.96 25.22 -18.97
C LEU A 219 1.50 24.01 -18.21
N ARG A 220 2.65 23.50 -18.65
CA ARG A 220 3.44 22.54 -17.87
C ARG A 220 4.62 23.24 -17.24
N PHE A 221 4.78 23.10 -15.94
CA PHE A 221 5.92 23.66 -15.20
C PHE A 221 6.50 22.59 -14.28
N MET A 222 7.78 22.27 -14.47
CA MET A 222 8.49 21.26 -13.67
C MET A 222 7.75 19.90 -13.57
N GLY A 223 7.04 19.51 -14.64
CA GLY A 223 6.29 18.25 -14.70
C GLY A 223 4.83 18.34 -14.24
N ALA A 224 4.43 19.39 -13.52
CA ALA A 224 3.06 19.63 -13.11
C ALA A 224 2.23 20.24 -14.24
N GLU A 225 0.96 19.82 -14.39
CA GLU A 225 -0.01 20.48 -15.26
C GLU A 225 -0.75 21.54 -14.46
N LEU A 226 -0.64 22.79 -14.90
CA LEU A 226 -1.27 23.97 -14.30
C LEU A 226 -2.34 24.52 -15.22
N ARG A 227 -3.49 24.89 -14.66
CA ARG A 227 -4.60 25.52 -15.38
C ARG A 227 -5.05 26.80 -14.69
N LEU A 228 -5.50 27.75 -15.49
CA LEU A 228 -6.07 28.99 -15.00
C LEU A 228 -7.44 28.74 -14.36
N ASP A 229 -7.66 29.29 -13.17
CA ASP A 229 -8.94 29.31 -12.46
C ASP A 229 -9.01 30.55 -11.55
N GLU A 230 -10.14 30.75 -10.85
CA GLU A 230 -10.31 31.86 -9.90
C GLU A 230 -9.63 31.60 -8.55
N ALA A 231 -9.43 30.33 -8.19
CA ALA A 231 -8.89 29.92 -6.89
C ALA A 231 -7.87 28.79 -7.02
N PHE A 232 -7.06 28.62 -5.98
CA PHE A 232 -6.19 27.46 -5.84
C PHE A 232 -7.02 26.22 -5.57
N ARG A 233 -6.82 25.17 -6.38
CA ARG A 233 -7.33 23.83 -6.10
C ARG A 233 -6.52 22.79 -6.86
N THR A 234 -6.59 21.55 -6.40
CA THR A 234 -6.05 20.40 -7.12
C THR A 234 -7.19 19.46 -7.46
N GLU A 235 -7.18 18.94 -8.68
CA GLU A 235 -8.12 17.92 -9.13
C GLU A 235 -7.33 16.66 -9.47
N THR A 236 -7.74 15.53 -8.92
CA THR A 236 -7.15 14.22 -9.21
C THR A 236 -8.11 13.40 -10.03
N THR A 237 -7.59 12.64 -11.00
CA THR A 237 -8.40 11.75 -11.85
C THR A 237 -7.72 10.41 -12.04
N LEU A 238 -8.48 9.33 -11.92
CA LEU A 238 -7.99 7.98 -12.16
C LEU A 238 -7.73 7.73 -13.64
N ASN A 239 -6.66 7.02 -13.94
CA ASN A 239 -6.32 6.67 -15.32
C ASN A 239 -7.31 5.64 -15.89
N LYS A 240 -8.01 6.02 -16.96
CA LYS A 240 -9.06 5.19 -17.59
C LYS A 240 -8.55 3.82 -18.06
N GLU A 241 -7.35 3.75 -18.63
CA GLU A 241 -6.79 2.48 -19.13
C GLU A 241 -6.53 1.51 -17.97
N ASP A 242 -6.07 2.04 -16.83
CA ASP A 242 -5.86 1.22 -15.63
C ASP A 242 -7.18 0.73 -15.06
N MET A 243 -8.18 1.61 -14.95
CA MET A 243 -9.54 1.26 -14.51
C MET A 243 -10.18 0.20 -15.41
N ASP A 244 -10.12 0.36 -16.73
CA ASP A 244 -10.71 -0.58 -17.69
C ASP A 244 -10.02 -1.97 -17.62
N GLY A 245 -8.70 -1.97 -17.43
CA GLY A 245 -7.91 -3.19 -17.24
C GLY A 245 -8.24 -3.92 -15.94
N ILE A 246 -8.28 -3.19 -14.81
CA ILE A 246 -8.65 -3.73 -13.50
C ILE A 246 -10.08 -4.28 -13.52
N ALA A 247 -11.03 -3.54 -14.11
CA ALA A 247 -12.42 -3.97 -14.20
C ALA A 247 -12.58 -5.32 -14.92
N ARG A 248 -11.77 -5.57 -15.95
CA ARG A 248 -11.76 -6.83 -16.69
C ARG A 248 -11.43 -8.00 -15.77
N TRP A 249 -10.42 -7.84 -14.92
CA TRP A 249 -9.97 -8.88 -14.00
C TRP A 249 -10.92 -9.06 -12.81
N ILE A 250 -11.51 -7.98 -12.28
CA ILE A 250 -12.58 -8.09 -11.26
C ILE A 250 -13.79 -8.88 -11.81
N ARG A 251 -14.26 -8.56 -13.02
CA ARG A 251 -15.36 -9.29 -13.68
C ARG A 251 -15.04 -10.78 -13.90
N GLY A 252 -13.78 -11.10 -14.21
CA GLY A 252 -13.31 -12.47 -14.35
C GLY A 252 -13.28 -13.21 -13.00
N ALA A 253 -12.71 -12.57 -11.98
CA ALA A 253 -12.60 -13.08 -10.63
C ALA A 253 -13.99 -13.42 -10.03
N ARG A 254 -14.97 -12.54 -10.24
CA ARG A 254 -16.35 -12.71 -9.74
C ARG A 254 -17.07 -13.97 -10.24
N LYS A 255 -16.63 -14.52 -11.38
CA LYS A 255 -17.15 -15.78 -11.95
C LYS A 255 -16.51 -17.02 -11.33
N GLN A 256 -15.33 -16.87 -10.72
CA GLN A 256 -14.51 -17.97 -10.24
C GLN A 256 -14.34 -17.99 -8.72
N ALA A 257 -14.74 -16.93 -8.02
CA ALA A 257 -14.62 -16.81 -6.58
C ALA A 257 -15.96 -16.42 -5.93
N ASP A 258 -16.09 -16.86 -4.69
CA ASP A 258 -17.18 -16.49 -3.80
C ASP A 258 -16.98 -15.07 -3.27
N TRP A 259 -15.76 -14.70 -2.94
CA TRP A 259 -15.44 -13.43 -2.28
C TRP A 259 -14.30 -12.73 -2.96
N LEU A 260 -14.32 -11.40 -3.03
CA LEU A 260 -13.27 -10.60 -3.64
C LEU A 260 -12.71 -9.58 -2.62
N ALA A 261 -11.40 -9.60 -2.42
CA ALA A 261 -10.67 -8.60 -1.64
C ALA A 261 -9.75 -7.79 -2.55
N TYR A 262 -9.78 -6.47 -2.44
CA TYR A 262 -8.92 -5.58 -3.20
C TYR A 262 -7.99 -4.77 -2.30
N GLY A 263 -6.69 -4.86 -2.53
CA GLY A 263 -5.67 -4.07 -1.84
C GLY A 263 -5.24 -2.84 -2.66
N LEU A 264 -5.01 -1.71 -2.00
CA LEU A 264 -4.37 -0.54 -2.63
C LEU A 264 -3.24 -0.02 -1.75
N HIS A 265 -2.04 0.09 -2.31
CA HIS A 265 -0.90 0.70 -1.63
C HIS A 265 -0.69 2.15 -2.13
N ALA A 266 -0.84 3.12 -1.23
CA ALA A 266 -0.91 4.55 -1.56
C ALA A 266 -0.35 5.43 -0.42
N HIS A 267 0.68 6.23 -0.68
CA HIS A 267 1.22 7.23 0.26
C HIS A 267 0.60 8.63 0.09
N GLU A 268 -0.16 8.83 -0.99
CA GLU A 268 -0.87 10.08 -1.25
C GLU A 268 -1.83 10.42 -0.11
N SER A 269 -1.96 11.72 0.18
CA SER A 269 -2.67 12.23 1.35
C SER A 269 -3.46 13.51 1.02
N GLY A 270 -4.61 13.70 1.68
CA GLY A 270 -5.43 14.92 1.58
C GLY A 270 -6.00 15.24 0.19
N GLU A 271 -6.58 16.44 0.06
CA GLU A 271 -7.22 16.90 -1.18
C GLU A 271 -6.25 17.03 -2.36
N THR A 272 -4.97 17.26 -2.09
CA THR A 272 -3.95 17.45 -3.13
C THR A 272 -3.38 16.15 -3.66
N GLY A 273 -3.55 15.03 -2.94
CA GLY A 273 -2.96 13.74 -3.31
C GLY A 273 -1.43 13.71 -3.18
N ASP A 274 -0.86 14.56 -2.33
CA ASP A 274 0.60 14.66 -2.20
C ASP A 274 1.17 13.48 -1.42
N TYR A 275 2.33 12.99 -1.86
CA TYR A 275 3.13 11.98 -1.14
C TYR A 275 3.49 12.49 0.27
N HIS A 276 2.96 11.86 1.31
CA HIS A 276 3.09 12.32 2.70
C HIS A 276 2.72 13.81 2.90
N GLY A 277 1.66 14.29 2.24
CA GLY A 277 1.14 15.64 2.40
C GLY A 277 0.70 16.00 3.83
N GLY A 278 0.42 17.29 4.07
CA GLY A 278 0.17 17.83 5.42
C GLY A 278 -1.06 17.27 6.15
N ALA A 279 -2.06 16.75 5.41
CA ALA A 279 -3.23 16.12 5.98
C ALA A 279 -3.02 14.59 6.10
N ARG A 280 -2.32 14.17 7.16
CA ARG A 280 -2.01 12.75 7.41
C ARG A 280 -3.26 11.86 7.41
N THR A 281 -4.35 12.35 7.98
CA THR A 281 -5.49 11.50 8.34
C THR A 281 -6.54 11.32 7.25
N SER A 282 -6.56 12.21 6.25
CA SER A 282 -7.56 12.17 5.18
C SER A 282 -7.03 11.39 3.96
N PRO A 283 -7.75 10.36 3.46
CA PRO A 283 -7.39 9.70 2.21
C PRO A 283 -7.57 10.67 1.02
N PRO A 284 -6.79 10.51 -0.06
CA PRO A 284 -6.95 11.33 -1.24
C PRO A 284 -8.26 11.00 -1.97
N GLY A 285 -8.85 12.00 -2.64
CA GLY A 285 -10.15 11.86 -3.29
C GLY A 285 -10.22 10.71 -4.31
N PHE A 286 -9.17 10.52 -5.11
CA PHE A 286 -9.10 9.41 -6.07
C PHE A 286 -9.08 8.03 -5.39
N MET A 287 -8.59 7.92 -4.15
CA MET A 287 -8.58 6.65 -3.41
C MET A 287 -9.99 6.30 -2.93
N VAL A 288 -10.74 7.31 -2.45
CA VAL A 288 -12.17 7.15 -2.12
C VAL A 288 -12.96 6.75 -3.36
N GLU A 289 -12.76 7.46 -4.49
CA GLU A 289 -13.38 7.12 -5.77
C GLU A 289 -13.06 5.68 -6.20
N PHE A 290 -11.79 5.28 -6.12
CA PHE A 290 -11.37 3.93 -6.51
C PHE A 290 -11.93 2.85 -5.58
N ALA A 291 -11.97 3.09 -4.27
CA ALA A 291 -12.51 2.13 -3.31
C ALA A 291 -14.01 1.88 -3.53
N HIS A 292 -14.79 2.96 -3.71
CA HIS A 292 -16.21 2.87 -4.05
C HIS A 292 -16.42 2.16 -5.38
N TRP A 293 -15.63 2.53 -6.40
CA TRP A 293 -15.67 1.90 -7.70
C TRP A 293 -15.35 0.40 -7.65
N ALA A 294 -14.34 -0.02 -6.88
CA ALA A 294 -13.96 -1.42 -6.75
C ALA A 294 -15.07 -2.27 -6.10
N ILE A 295 -15.73 -1.73 -5.07
CA ILE A 295 -16.91 -2.35 -4.45
C ILE A 295 -18.06 -2.43 -5.46
N ASP A 296 -18.30 -1.37 -6.24
CA ASP A 296 -19.32 -1.35 -7.27
C ASP A 296 -19.07 -2.34 -8.41
N GLN A 297 -17.79 -2.67 -8.69
CA GLN A 297 -17.42 -3.75 -9.60
C GLN A 297 -17.60 -5.16 -9.01
N GLY A 298 -17.86 -5.28 -7.70
CA GLY A 298 -18.17 -6.53 -7.02
C GLY A 298 -17.13 -7.00 -6.00
N CYS A 299 -16.22 -6.13 -5.54
CA CYS A 299 -15.36 -6.44 -4.40
C CYS A 299 -16.17 -6.44 -3.09
N ASP A 300 -15.89 -7.41 -2.23
CA ASP A 300 -16.55 -7.57 -0.94
C ASP A 300 -15.78 -6.88 0.20
N LEU A 301 -14.50 -6.51 -0.02
CA LEU A 301 -13.63 -5.81 0.92
C LEU A 301 -12.59 -4.97 0.18
N PHE A 302 -12.28 -3.78 0.71
CA PHE A 302 -11.18 -2.93 0.23
C PHE A 302 -10.20 -2.61 1.37
N ALA A 303 -8.89 -2.78 1.13
CA ALA A 303 -7.84 -2.54 2.12
C ALA A 303 -6.73 -1.62 1.59
N GLY A 304 -6.59 -0.47 2.21
CA GLY A 304 -5.54 0.51 1.99
C GLY A 304 -4.29 0.26 2.82
N HIS A 305 -3.13 0.55 2.23
CA HIS A 305 -1.78 0.28 2.74
C HIS A 305 -0.81 1.40 2.39
N GLY A 306 0.36 1.44 3.02
CA GLY A 306 1.47 2.30 2.63
C GLY A 306 1.71 3.59 3.42
N PRO A 307 0.71 4.37 3.89
CA PRO A 307 1.04 5.60 4.62
C PRO A 307 1.67 5.30 6.00
N HIS A 308 1.70 4.03 6.42
CA HIS A 308 2.31 3.51 7.65
C HIS A 308 1.62 3.95 8.95
N TYR A 309 0.46 4.59 8.86
CA TYR A 309 -0.38 4.96 9.99
C TYR A 309 -1.85 4.71 9.66
N LEU A 310 -2.70 4.65 10.68
CA LEU A 310 -4.14 4.38 10.54
C LEU A 310 -4.90 5.56 9.91
N ARG A 311 -5.83 5.23 8.99
CA ARG A 311 -6.83 6.16 8.45
C ARG A 311 -8.24 5.63 8.74
N GLY A 312 -9.24 6.46 8.47
CA GLY A 312 -10.65 6.15 8.72
C GLY A 312 -11.12 4.86 8.05
N ILE A 313 -12.23 4.34 8.56
CA ILE A 313 -12.93 3.16 8.06
C ILE A 313 -14.30 3.61 7.57
N GLU A 314 -14.73 3.06 6.44
CA GLU A 314 -16.05 3.31 5.87
C GLU A 314 -16.78 1.98 5.64
N ILE A 315 -18.10 1.95 5.88
CA ILE A 315 -18.97 0.87 5.41
C ILE A 315 -19.74 1.35 4.17
N TYR A 316 -19.18 1.10 2.99
CA TYR A 316 -19.77 1.49 1.72
C TYR A 316 -20.62 0.35 1.15
N LYS A 317 -21.93 0.57 1.01
CA LYS A 317 -22.91 -0.43 0.52
C LYS A 317 -22.83 -1.77 1.27
N GLY A 318 -22.62 -1.71 2.58
CA GLY A 318 -22.50 -2.89 3.44
C GLY A 318 -21.16 -3.64 3.30
N ARG A 319 -20.16 -3.05 2.64
CA ARG A 319 -18.80 -3.59 2.50
C ARG A 319 -17.79 -2.70 3.22
N PRO A 320 -16.81 -3.27 3.92
CA PRO A 320 -15.82 -2.48 4.64
C PRO A 320 -14.74 -1.95 3.68
N VAL A 321 -14.42 -0.68 3.85
CA VAL A 321 -13.31 0.05 3.22
C VAL A 321 -12.38 0.51 4.33
N PHE A 322 -11.16 -0.02 4.35
CA PHE A 322 -10.10 0.45 5.24
C PHE A 322 -9.19 1.38 4.45
N TYR A 323 -9.14 2.67 4.77
CA TYR A 323 -8.29 3.62 4.03
C TYR A 323 -6.80 3.52 4.39
N SER A 324 -6.48 2.95 5.54
CA SER A 324 -5.13 2.48 5.91
C SER A 324 -5.18 1.66 7.19
N LEU A 325 -4.48 0.53 7.21
CA LEU A 325 -4.39 -0.38 8.35
C LEU A 325 -3.14 -0.18 9.23
N GLY A 326 -2.25 0.75 8.85
CA GLY A 326 -0.97 0.97 9.53
C GLY A 326 0.04 -0.14 9.26
N ASN A 327 1.10 -0.23 10.07
CA ASN A 327 2.10 -1.29 9.96
C ASN A 327 1.69 -2.49 10.83
N PHE A 328 1.50 -3.67 10.24
CA PHE A 328 1.31 -4.88 11.03
C PHE A 328 2.64 -5.46 11.53
N ILE A 329 3.69 -5.39 10.73
CA ILE A 329 5.07 -5.72 11.13
C ILE A 329 5.97 -4.60 10.62
N MET A 330 6.78 -3.99 11.49
CA MET A 330 7.64 -2.86 11.14
C MET A 330 9.10 -3.12 11.52
N GLN A 331 9.84 -3.81 10.64
CA GLN A 331 11.24 -4.19 10.88
C GLN A 331 12.18 -3.67 9.78
N ASN A 332 11.88 -2.46 9.30
CA ASN A 332 12.68 -1.79 8.28
C ASN A 332 14.07 -1.33 8.78
N GLU A 333 14.32 -1.35 10.09
CA GLU A 333 15.62 -0.99 10.71
C GLU A 333 16.55 -2.19 10.92
N THR A 334 16.16 -3.38 10.47
CA THR A 334 16.95 -4.62 10.64
C THR A 334 17.30 -5.28 9.31
N VAL A 335 17.33 -4.50 8.22
CA VAL A 335 17.85 -4.96 6.92
C VAL A 335 19.37 -5.13 7.02
N PRO A 336 19.93 -6.30 6.63
CA PRO A 336 21.31 -6.62 6.96
C PRO A 336 22.36 -5.96 6.05
N TRP A 337 22.01 -5.53 4.84
CA TRP A 337 22.96 -4.90 3.91
C TRP A 337 22.24 -3.81 3.13
N ILE A 338 22.87 -2.64 3.02
CA ILE A 338 22.32 -1.45 2.37
C ILE A 338 23.34 -0.97 1.32
N PRO A 339 22.91 -0.48 0.14
CA PRO A 339 23.82 0.09 -0.86
C PRO A 339 24.59 1.31 -0.34
N HIS A 340 25.84 1.47 -0.77
CA HIS A 340 26.73 2.55 -0.32
C HIS A 340 26.15 3.95 -0.55
N GLU A 341 25.33 4.13 -1.58
CA GLU A 341 24.65 5.38 -1.93
C GLU A 341 23.72 5.85 -0.82
N ALA A 342 23.11 4.93 -0.06
CA ALA A 342 22.28 5.29 1.08
C ALA A 342 23.11 5.88 2.22
N TYR A 343 24.32 5.35 2.46
CA TYR A 343 25.23 5.83 3.49
C TYR A 343 25.69 7.26 3.21
N ARG A 344 25.98 7.57 1.94
CA ARG A 344 26.45 8.90 1.51
C ARG A 344 25.46 10.02 1.84
N ASN A 345 24.16 9.75 1.86
CA ASN A 345 23.13 10.73 2.23
C ASN A 345 23.23 11.18 3.70
N PHE A 346 23.91 10.39 4.53
CA PHE A 346 24.13 10.68 5.95
C PHE A 346 25.61 10.93 6.26
N GLY A 347 26.46 11.12 5.25
CA GLY A 347 27.89 11.36 5.44
C GLY A 347 28.67 10.12 5.90
N LEU A 348 28.09 8.93 5.77
CA LEU A 348 28.70 7.67 6.19
C LEU A 348 29.53 7.03 5.06
N GLY A 349 30.65 6.43 5.42
CA GLY A 349 31.59 5.73 4.53
C GLY A 349 31.63 4.21 4.68
N ALA A 350 32.63 3.58 4.05
CA ALA A 350 32.79 2.12 4.01
C ALA A 350 33.17 1.48 5.37
N GLU A 351 33.60 2.30 6.31
CA GLU A 351 33.89 1.94 7.71
C GLU A 351 32.64 1.79 8.58
N HIS A 352 31.48 2.27 8.11
CA HIS A 352 30.22 2.22 8.84
C HIS A 352 29.41 0.97 8.48
N THR A 353 28.62 0.51 9.44
CA THR A 353 27.77 -0.67 9.33
C THR A 353 26.31 -0.26 9.09
N PRO A 354 25.43 -1.20 8.68
CA PRO A 354 23.98 -0.95 8.64
C PRO A 354 23.40 -0.42 9.96
N GLY A 355 23.96 -0.84 11.11
CA GLY A 355 23.54 -0.34 12.42
C GLY A 355 23.82 1.15 12.61
N ASP A 356 24.97 1.63 12.14
CA ASP A 356 25.32 3.05 12.14
C ASP A 356 24.38 3.82 11.20
N TYR A 357 24.13 3.28 10.00
CA TYR A 357 23.19 3.86 9.04
C TYR A 357 21.78 4.06 9.62
N PHE A 358 21.20 3.05 10.28
CA PHE A 358 19.86 3.19 10.86
C PHE A 358 19.82 4.14 12.06
N SER A 359 20.87 4.15 12.88
CA SER A 359 21.01 5.12 13.98
C SER A 359 21.06 6.55 13.46
N ASP A 360 21.93 6.86 12.50
CA ASP A 360 22.08 8.21 11.94
C ASP A 360 20.87 8.64 11.11
N ARG A 361 20.27 7.71 10.36
CA ARG A 361 19.06 7.99 9.60
C ARG A 361 17.90 8.40 10.49
N SER A 362 17.83 7.89 11.72
CA SER A 362 16.78 8.23 12.68
C SER A 362 17.24 9.24 13.74
N ASP A 363 18.48 9.75 13.66
CA ASP A 363 19.13 10.53 14.72
C ASP A 363 18.93 9.88 16.10
N ASN A 364 19.27 8.60 16.20
CA ASN A 364 19.09 7.77 17.39
C ASN A 364 17.62 7.72 17.89
N GLY A 365 16.68 7.79 16.96
CA GLY A 365 15.25 7.68 17.20
C GLY A 365 14.51 9.01 17.41
N THR A 366 15.17 10.16 17.26
CA THR A 366 14.55 11.49 17.43
C THR A 366 13.90 12.02 16.15
N ARG A 367 14.12 11.38 14.99
CA ARG A 367 13.48 11.74 13.72
C ARG A 367 12.97 10.53 12.92
N GLY A 368 12.10 10.79 11.96
CA GLY A 368 11.50 9.76 11.09
C GLY A 368 10.49 8.89 11.83
N PHE A 369 10.27 7.65 11.36
CA PHE A 369 9.30 6.74 11.97
C PHE A 369 9.52 6.47 13.46
N PRO A 370 10.77 6.28 13.95
CA PRO A 370 10.99 6.04 15.39
C PRO A 370 10.57 7.16 16.33
N ALA A 371 10.38 8.39 15.82
CA ALA A 371 10.11 9.58 16.62
C ALA A 371 8.61 9.85 16.86
N ASP A 372 7.73 9.17 16.13
CA ASP A 372 6.29 9.43 16.16
C ASP A 372 5.53 8.12 16.41
N PRO A 373 4.74 8.01 17.50
CA PRO A 373 4.03 6.79 17.85
C PRO A 373 3.02 6.33 16.79
N VAL A 374 2.56 7.24 15.92
CA VAL A 374 1.53 6.92 14.91
C VAL A 374 1.98 5.82 13.93
N PHE A 375 3.29 5.67 13.71
CA PHE A 375 3.86 4.64 12.83
C PHE A 375 4.01 3.26 13.48
N TRP A 376 3.80 3.18 14.79
CA TRP A 376 3.96 1.98 15.61
C TRP A 376 2.63 1.47 16.15
N GLN A 377 1.54 1.98 15.58
CA GLN A 377 0.18 1.65 15.92
C GLN A 377 -0.53 1.12 14.67
N ALA A 378 -1.25 0.02 14.84
CA ALA A 378 -2.00 -0.61 13.76
C ALA A 378 -3.26 -1.28 14.29
N VAL A 379 -3.99 -1.93 13.40
CA VAL A 379 -5.19 -2.67 13.73
C VAL A 379 -5.26 -3.96 12.92
N LEU A 380 -5.67 -5.04 13.56
CA LEU A 380 -6.08 -6.29 12.93
C LEU A 380 -7.62 -6.29 12.87
N PRO A 381 -8.24 -5.92 11.75
CA PRO A 381 -9.66 -6.12 11.53
C PRO A 381 -9.98 -7.56 11.16
N VAL A 382 -11.05 -8.10 11.74
CA VAL A 382 -11.68 -9.36 11.33
C VAL A 382 -13.11 -9.08 10.88
N CYS A 383 -13.36 -9.20 9.58
CA CYS A 383 -14.67 -8.99 8.97
C CYS A 383 -15.45 -10.30 8.95
N THR A 384 -16.61 -10.34 9.60
CA THR A 384 -17.47 -11.53 9.64
C THR A 384 -18.71 -11.32 8.80
N TYR A 385 -18.92 -12.19 7.83
CA TYR A 385 -20.11 -12.22 6.98
C TYR A 385 -20.98 -13.41 7.32
N LYS A 386 -22.29 -13.23 7.23
CA LYS A 386 -23.28 -14.31 7.25
C LYS A 386 -24.25 -14.14 6.12
N ALA A 387 -24.53 -15.21 5.38
CA ALA A 387 -25.42 -15.16 4.21
C ALA A 387 -25.09 -14.00 3.26
N ARG A 388 -23.79 -13.77 3.00
CA ARG A 388 -23.23 -12.67 2.18
C ARG A 388 -23.34 -11.26 2.75
N VAL A 389 -23.92 -11.09 3.93
CA VAL A 389 -24.12 -9.79 4.59
C VAL A 389 -23.06 -9.59 5.68
N LEU A 390 -22.37 -8.46 5.66
CA LEU A 390 -21.43 -8.08 6.72
C LEU A 390 -22.19 -7.93 8.04
N GLN A 391 -21.81 -8.71 9.05
CA GLN A 391 -22.46 -8.68 10.36
C GLN A 391 -21.68 -7.81 11.34
N GLU A 392 -20.35 -7.93 11.32
CA GLU A 392 -19.49 -7.26 12.28
C GLU A 392 -18.07 -7.15 11.71
N VAL A 393 -17.41 -6.02 11.98
CA VAL A 393 -15.96 -5.89 11.90
C VAL A 393 -15.44 -5.74 13.33
N ARG A 394 -14.63 -6.70 13.77
CA ARG A 394 -13.90 -6.61 15.04
C ARG A 394 -12.53 -6.02 14.80
N LEU A 395 -12.19 -4.97 15.52
CA LEU A 395 -10.92 -4.27 15.43
C LEU A 395 -10.08 -4.64 16.66
N TYR A 396 -8.98 -5.33 16.42
CA TYR A 396 -8.00 -5.68 17.45
C TYR A 396 -6.80 -4.72 17.33
N PRO A 397 -6.62 -3.76 18.25
CA PRO A 397 -5.51 -2.82 18.23
C PRO A 397 -4.16 -3.53 18.37
N VAL A 398 -3.17 -3.06 17.62
CA VAL A 398 -1.82 -3.62 17.58
C VAL A 398 -0.80 -2.56 17.97
N ASP A 399 0.07 -2.90 18.94
CA ASP A 399 1.23 -2.11 19.34
C ASP A 399 2.50 -2.76 18.77
N LEU A 400 3.37 -1.94 18.17
CA LEU A 400 4.66 -2.35 17.64
C LEU A 400 5.83 -1.94 18.53
N GLY A 401 5.58 -1.43 19.74
CA GLY A 401 6.60 -1.12 20.73
C GLY A 401 7.30 0.22 20.48
N PHE A 402 6.52 1.29 20.28
CA PHE A 402 7.07 2.65 20.20
C PHE A 402 8.00 2.96 21.38
N GLY A 403 9.13 3.62 21.11
CA GLY A 403 10.15 3.97 22.11
C GLY A 403 11.00 2.80 22.62
N ARG A 404 10.77 1.56 22.16
CA ARG A 404 11.68 0.44 22.46
C ARG A 404 12.92 0.47 21.56
N ALA A 405 13.96 -0.25 21.97
CA ALA A 405 15.17 -0.42 21.16
C ALA A 405 14.87 -1.22 19.88
N ILE A 406 15.68 -1.04 18.82
CA ILE A 406 15.55 -1.74 17.53
C ILE A 406 15.35 -3.27 17.69
N PRO A 407 16.11 -3.98 18.56
CA PRO A 407 15.91 -5.42 18.74
C PRO A 407 14.55 -5.81 19.35
N GLN A 408 13.83 -4.87 19.96
CA GLN A 408 12.61 -5.11 20.72
C GLN A 408 11.33 -4.55 20.07
N ARG A 409 11.43 -3.56 19.17
CA ARG A 409 10.27 -2.99 18.45
C ARG A 409 9.99 -3.67 17.12
N GLY A 410 8.83 -3.41 16.53
CA GLY A 410 8.47 -3.81 15.18
C GLY A 410 7.79 -5.17 15.04
N ARG A 411 7.61 -5.89 16.15
CA ARG A 411 6.81 -7.12 16.21
C ARG A 411 5.39 -6.76 16.69
N PRO A 412 4.33 -7.27 16.06
CA PRO A 412 2.96 -7.01 16.51
C PRO A 412 2.69 -7.63 17.87
N MET A 413 2.07 -6.86 18.75
CA MET A 413 1.49 -7.29 20.01
C MET A 413 0.05 -6.81 20.05
N LEU A 414 -0.89 -7.58 20.60
CA LEU A 414 -2.19 -7.01 20.97
C LEU A 414 -1.95 -5.86 21.95
N ALA A 415 -2.45 -4.67 21.61
CA ALA A 415 -2.41 -3.55 22.52
C ALA A 415 -3.48 -3.73 23.62
N GLU A 416 -3.20 -3.21 24.81
CA GLU A 416 -4.11 -3.28 25.96
C GLU A 416 -4.19 -1.93 26.68
N GLY A 417 -5.31 -1.71 27.38
CA GLY A 417 -5.55 -0.52 28.17
C GLY A 417 -5.35 0.77 27.38
N LYS A 418 -4.53 1.70 27.90
CA LYS A 418 -4.39 3.06 27.33
C LYS A 418 -3.96 3.06 25.86
N VAL A 419 -3.11 2.11 25.44
CA VAL A 419 -2.64 2.06 24.04
C VAL A 419 -3.78 1.61 23.12
N ALA A 420 -4.52 0.57 23.50
CA ALA A 420 -5.70 0.11 22.76
C ALA A 420 -6.76 1.21 22.66
N GLN A 421 -7.06 1.90 23.77
CA GLN A 421 -8.02 3.00 23.78
C GLN A 421 -7.60 4.16 22.88
N ALA A 422 -6.30 4.50 22.83
CA ALA A 422 -5.80 5.54 21.95
C ALA A 422 -5.96 5.17 20.47
N ILE A 423 -5.60 3.93 20.10
CA ILE A 423 -5.73 3.42 18.73
C ILE A 423 -7.20 3.40 18.29
N LEU A 424 -8.10 2.88 19.12
CA LEU A 424 -9.53 2.81 18.79
C LEU A 424 -10.19 4.19 18.78
N GLY A 425 -9.80 5.08 19.70
CA GLY A 425 -10.26 6.45 19.72
C GLY A 425 -9.87 7.22 18.46
N TRP A 426 -8.62 7.05 18.00
CA TRP A 426 -8.13 7.59 16.73
C TRP A 426 -8.94 7.09 15.55
N LEU A 427 -9.12 5.76 15.44
CA LEU A 427 -9.92 5.17 14.37
C LEU A 427 -11.37 5.66 14.39
N ARG A 428 -11.98 5.81 15.57
CA ARG A 428 -13.34 6.33 15.70
C ARG A 428 -13.44 7.74 15.13
N GLU A 429 -12.57 8.65 15.55
CA GLU A 429 -12.53 10.04 15.05
C GLU A 429 -12.33 10.09 13.53
N LEU A 430 -11.39 9.30 13.00
CA LEU A 430 -11.12 9.30 11.55
C LEU A 430 -12.22 8.66 10.71
N SER A 431 -13.11 7.88 11.33
CA SER A 431 -14.21 7.20 10.66
C SER A 431 -15.51 8.03 10.67
N GLU A 432 -15.59 9.07 11.52
CA GLU A 432 -16.76 9.97 11.61
C GLU A 432 -17.14 10.63 10.28
N PRO A 433 -16.20 11.16 9.46
CA PRO A 433 -16.54 11.78 8.17
C PRO A 433 -17.19 10.81 7.17
N PHE A 434 -16.98 9.51 7.34
CA PHE A 434 -17.57 8.44 6.53
C PHE A 434 -18.86 7.87 7.15
N GLY A 435 -19.33 8.43 8.27
CA GLY A 435 -20.54 7.99 8.97
C GLY A 435 -20.43 6.62 9.64
N THR A 436 -19.21 6.13 9.90
CA THR A 436 -18.99 4.81 10.52
C THR A 436 -18.80 4.94 12.03
N GLU A 437 -19.69 4.31 12.79
CA GLU A 437 -19.61 4.26 14.25
C GLU A 437 -18.75 3.08 14.72
N ILE A 438 -17.79 3.35 15.62
CA ILE A 438 -16.96 2.33 16.27
C ILE A 438 -17.30 2.30 17.76
N ALA A 439 -18.00 1.25 18.18
CA ALA A 439 -18.22 0.97 19.59
C ALA A 439 -16.95 0.34 20.19
N ILE A 440 -16.55 0.78 21.39
CA ILE A 440 -15.36 0.26 22.08
C ILE A 440 -15.82 -0.59 23.27
N ASP A 441 -15.49 -1.89 23.24
CA ASP A 441 -15.78 -2.86 24.30
C ASP A 441 -14.47 -3.41 24.85
N GLY A 442 -14.06 -2.91 26.02
CA GLY A 442 -12.72 -3.15 26.55
C GLY A 442 -11.67 -2.68 25.54
N ASP A 443 -10.75 -3.57 25.19
CA ASP A 443 -9.65 -3.30 24.24
C ASP A 443 -9.98 -3.71 22.79
N ILE A 444 -11.28 -3.87 22.46
CA ILE A 444 -11.75 -4.27 21.12
C ILE A 444 -12.69 -3.20 20.57
N GLY A 445 -12.50 -2.83 19.30
CA GLY A 445 -13.45 -2.00 18.54
C GLY A 445 -14.44 -2.86 17.78
N LEU A 446 -15.69 -2.41 17.67
CA LEU A 446 -16.78 -3.12 17.01
C LEU A 446 -17.49 -2.16 16.05
N ILE A 447 -17.59 -2.57 14.78
CA ILE A 447 -18.42 -1.91 13.77
C ILE A 447 -19.54 -2.89 13.39
N ARG A 448 -20.79 -2.43 13.46
CA ARG A 448 -21.98 -3.19 13.07
C ARG A 448 -22.76 -2.35 12.04
N PRO A 449 -22.79 -2.78 10.76
CA PRO A 449 -23.43 -2.05 9.66
C PRO A 449 -24.93 -1.79 9.82
#